data_AF-A0A532VGN8-F1
#
_entry.id   AF-A0A532VGN8-F1
#
_cell.length_a   1.000
_cell.length_b   1.000
_cell.length_c   1.000
_cell.angle_alpha   90.00
_cell.angle_beta   90.00
_cell.angle_gamma   90.00
#
_symmetry.space_group_name_H-M   'P 1'
#
loop_
_entity.id
_entity.type
_entity.pdbx_description
1 polymer ?
#
loop_
_entity_poly.entity_id
_entity_poly.type
_entity_poly.pdbx_seq_one_letter_code
_entity_poly.pdbx_strand_id
1 'polypeptide(L)'
;MYGSYSQDHKPVVEQNEAVGHAVRAAYMYSGMADIAALRRDSLYLEAVDQIWENVVSKKMYITGGIGSRHKGESFGDNYELPNLTAYCETCAAIANIYWNHRMFLLHGDAKYIDVLERTLYNGMISGVSLRGDTFFYANSLESDGKYAFNQGALTRKPWFTCSCCPTNVTRFIPSVPEYIYALHNDLLFVNLFVASTTHVHFGKSSIEVTQTTNYPWDGKIEIRIDPERSMTFAMKIRIPGWALGKPVPSDLYHYLKVKSNQYTLSVNGEPVQSELHKGYATIHRKWSAGDVIELNLPMPVHRVQAHRSMKDDIGKIALERGPIVYCAEWADNGGKVLDLVIPDEAQFKIEHREDLLGGISIIQGDVLNETGQTKQLTAIPYYAWSHRGAGEMAVWLERKASSLPTN
;
A
#
# COMPACT_ATOMS: atom_id res chain seq x y z
N MET A 1 8.27 -31.97 -10.72
CA MET A 1 7.33 -30.83 -10.67
C MET A 1 6.82 -30.69 -9.25
N TYR A 2 6.75 -29.48 -8.70
CA TYR A 2 6.36 -29.17 -7.32
C TYR A 2 4.88 -28.79 -7.17
N GLY A 3 4.11 -28.86 -8.26
CA GLY A 3 2.70 -28.50 -8.33
C GLY A 3 2.46 -27.01 -8.09
N SER A 4 1.33 -26.72 -7.44
CA SER A 4 0.91 -25.34 -7.15
C SER A 4 1.95 -24.57 -6.33
N TYR A 5 2.71 -25.24 -5.46
CA TYR A 5 3.75 -24.62 -4.61
C TYR A 5 4.81 -23.83 -5.40
N SER A 6 5.19 -24.31 -6.60
CA SER A 6 6.13 -23.61 -7.51
C SER A 6 5.50 -23.22 -8.84
N GLN A 7 4.17 -23.11 -8.86
CA GLN A 7 3.41 -22.67 -10.03
C GLN A 7 3.70 -23.48 -11.31
N ASP A 8 4.08 -24.76 -11.19
CA ASP A 8 4.33 -25.67 -12.33
C ASP A 8 3.23 -26.73 -12.51
N HIS A 9 2.06 -26.48 -11.90
CA HIS A 9 0.84 -27.29 -12.03
C HIS A 9 0.12 -27.13 -13.38
N LYS A 10 0.39 -26.04 -14.10
CA LYS A 10 -0.15 -25.71 -15.44
C LYS A 10 0.88 -24.90 -16.23
N PRO A 11 0.85 -24.92 -17.57
CA PRO A 11 1.52 -23.92 -18.39
C PRO A 11 1.18 -22.51 -17.93
N VAL A 12 2.15 -21.59 -17.94
CA VAL A 12 1.99 -20.24 -17.35
C VAL A 12 0.87 -19.42 -18.00
N VAL A 13 0.62 -19.62 -19.30
CA VAL A 13 -0.46 -18.96 -20.05
C VAL A 13 -1.85 -19.52 -19.75
N GLU A 14 -1.94 -20.67 -19.06
CA GLU A 14 -3.20 -21.31 -18.64
C GLU A 14 -3.50 -21.06 -17.15
N GLN A 15 -2.65 -20.29 -16.46
CA GLN A 15 -2.85 -19.89 -15.07
C GLN A 15 -3.69 -18.62 -15.00
N ASN A 16 -4.68 -18.62 -14.11
CA ASN A 16 -5.63 -17.52 -13.93
C ASN A 16 -5.87 -17.15 -12.45
N GLU A 17 -5.23 -17.85 -11.52
CA GLU A 17 -5.27 -17.54 -10.08
C GLU A 17 -3.87 -17.63 -9.48
N ALA A 18 -3.63 -16.83 -8.43
CA ALA A 18 -2.40 -16.92 -7.66
C ALA A 18 -2.46 -18.07 -6.67
N VAL A 19 -1.50 -19.00 -6.75
CA VAL A 19 -1.41 -20.21 -5.91
C VAL A 19 0.01 -20.46 -5.45
N GLY A 20 0.17 -21.23 -4.37
CA GLY A 20 1.48 -21.65 -3.88
C GLY A 20 2.32 -20.51 -3.32
N HIS A 21 3.63 -20.70 -3.28
CA HIS A 21 4.57 -19.79 -2.60
C HIS A 21 4.49 -18.37 -3.18
N ALA A 22 4.21 -17.38 -2.33
CA ALA A 22 3.88 -16.02 -2.76
C ALA A 22 5.04 -15.30 -3.47
N VAL A 23 6.27 -15.42 -2.95
CA VAL A 23 7.48 -14.86 -3.60
C VAL A 23 7.73 -15.48 -4.97
N ARG A 24 7.69 -16.82 -5.09
CA ARG A 24 7.91 -17.49 -6.39
C ARG A 24 6.88 -17.04 -7.42
N ALA A 25 5.62 -17.01 -7.01
CA ALA A 25 4.51 -16.55 -7.83
C ALA A 25 4.74 -15.12 -8.34
N ALA A 26 4.91 -14.14 -7.46
CA ALA A 26 5.06 -12.73 -7.86
C ALA A 26 6.34 -12.45 -8.67
N TYR A 27 7.44 -13.18 -8.42
CA TYR A 27 8.63 -13.12 -9.30
C TYR A 27 8.37 -13.74 -10.66
N MET A 28 7.66 -14.87 -10.73
CA MET A 28 7.27 -15.48 -12.01
C MET A 28 6.35 -14.53 -12.80
N TYR A 29 5.36 -13.91 -12.15
CA TYR A 29 4.44 -12.97 -12.79
C TYR A 29 5.16 -11.70 -13.29
N SER A 30 6.16 -11.23 -12.55
CA SER A 30 7.06 -10.17 -13.02
C SER A 30 7.80 -10.59 -14.31
N GLY A 31 8.34 -11.81 -14.35
CA GLY A 31 8.98 -12.35 -15.56
C GLY A 31 8.00 -12.54 -16.73
N MET A 32 6.76 -12.96 -16.45
CA MET A 32 5.70 -13.06 -17.46
C MET A 32 5.36 -11.69 -18.06
N ALA A 33 5.27 -10.64 -17.23
CA ALA A 33 5.05 -9.27 -17.69
C ALA A 33 6.20 -8.77 -18.58
N ASP A 34 7.45 -9.10 -18.22
CA ASP A 34 8.62 -8.76 -19.04
C ASP A 34 8.58 -9.47 -20.41
N ILE A 35 8.18 -10.75 -20.44
CA ILE A 35 8.01 -11.51 -21.70
C ILE A 35 6.87 -10.91 -22.54
N ALA A 36 5.73 -10.60 -21.93
CA ALA A 36 4.59 -9.98 -22.61
C ALA A 36 5.00 -8.67 -23.29
N ALA A 37 5.76 -7.81 -22.59
CA ALA A 37 6.28 -6.56 -23.14
C ALA A 37 7.27 -6.77 -24.29
N LEU A 38 8.29 -7.61 -24.08
CA LEU A 38 9.41 -7.78 -25.03
C LEU A 38 9.02 -8.55 -26.29
N ARG A 39 8.12 -9.53 -26.16
CA ARG A 39 7.68 -10.39 -27.27
C ARG A 39 6.35 -9.93 -27.87
N ARG A 40 5.64 -9.00 -27.22
CA ARG A 40 4.27 -8.60 -27.59
C ARG A 40 3.32 -9.80 -27.63
N ASP A 41 3.47 -10.69 -26.65
CA ASP A 41 2.74 -11.94 -26.57
C ASP A 41 1.46 -11.75 -25.74
N SER A 42 0.31 -11.82 -26.40
CA SER A 42 -1.00 -11.60 -25.77
C SER A 42 -1.38 -12.71 -24.78
N LEU A 43 -0.88 -13.94 -24.96
CA LEU A 43 -1.21 -15.05 -24.06
C LEU A 43 -0.59 -14.84 -22.68
N TYR A 44 0.64 -14.34 -22.62
CA TYR A 44 1.28 -13.97 -21.35
C TYR A 44 0.59 -12.76 -20.71
N LEU A 45 0.20 -11.77 -21.52
CA LEU A 45 -0.51 -10.57 -21.05
C LEU A 45 -1.87 -10.93 -20.42
N GLU A 46 -2.68 -11.73 -21.10
CA GLU A 46 -3.99 -12.17 -20.61
C GLU A 46 -3.87 -12.96 -19.30
N ALA A 47 -2.90 -13.89 -19.22
CA ALA A 47 -2.67 -14.68 -18.02
C ALA A 47 -2.24 -13.81 -16.83
N VAL A 48 -1.28 -12.91 -17.02
CA VAL A 48 -0.80 -12.04 -15.92
C VAL A 48 -1.87 -11.04 -15.48
N ASP A 49 -2.72 -10.55 -16.39
CA ASP A 49 -3.86 -9.69 -16.07
C ASP A 49 -4.92 -10.43 -15.23
N GLN A 50 -5.27 -11.67 -15.60
CA GLN A 50 -6.24 -12.49 -14.84
C GLN A 50 -5.71 -12.84 -13.44
N ILE A 51 -4.43 -13.21 -13.34
CA ILE A 51 -3.78 -13.52 -12.06
C ILE A 51 -3.72 -12.27 -11.19
N TRP A 52 -3.38 -11.11 -11.77
CA TRP A 52 -3.40 -9.84 -11.05
C TRP A 52 -4.78 -9.53 -10.48
N GLU A 53 -5.82 -9.66 -11.31
CA GLU A 53 -7.20 -9.45 -10.89
C GLU A 53 -7.58 -10.40 -9.74
N ASN A 54 -7.19 -11.68 -9.80
CA ASN A 54 -7.40 -12.63 -8.70
C ASN A 54 -6.77 -12.15 -7.39
N VAL A 55 -5.52 -11.68 -7.42
CA VAL A 55 -4.81 -11.22 -6.22
C VAL A 55 -5.49 -9.98 -5.62
N VAL A 56 -5.71 -8.94 -6.42
CA VAL A 56 -6.22 -7.67 -5.90
C VAL A 56 -7.70 -7.74 -5.49
N SER A 57 -8.49 -8.64 -6.09
CA SER A 57 -9.91 -8.81 -5.74
C SER A 57 -10.18 -9.86 -4.67
N LYS A 58 -9.23 -10.76 -4.35
CA LYS A 58 -9.51 -11.90 -3.46
C LYS A 58 -8.40 -12.30 -2.49
N LYS A 59 -7.14 -11.93 -2.71
CA LYS A 59 -5.98 -12.51 -1.98
C LYS A 59 -4.93 -11.50 -1.50
N MET A 60 -5.28 -10.22 -1.43
CA MET A 60 -4.38 -9.16 -0.97
C MET A 60 -4.88 -8.58 0.35
N TYR A 61 -4.00 -8.53 1.35
CA TYR A 61 -4.31 -7.89 2.63
C TYR A 61 -4.42 -6.36 2.48
N ILE A 62 -5.10 -5.69 3.41
CA ILE A 62 -5.26 -4.22 3.39
C ILE A 62 -3.91 -3.49 3.45
N THR A 63 -2.86 -4.13 3.96
CA THR A 63 -1.47 -3.63 3.99
C THR A 63 -0.73 -3.79 2.65
N GLY A 64 -1.36 -4.37 1.63
CA GLY A 64 -0.72 -4.76 0.36
C GLY A 64 0.10 -6.05 0.45
N GLY A 65 0.18 -6.67 1.63
CA GLY A 65 0.82 -7.97 1.83
C GLY A 65 0.10 -9.09 1.08
N ILE A 66 0.87 -10.10 0.66
CA ILE A 66 0.36 -11.29 -0.04
C ILE A 66 0.95 -12.57 0.57
N GLY A 67 0.17 -13.64 0.55
CA GLY A 67 0.47 -14.92 1.20
C GLY A 67 -0.14 -15.02 2.59
N SER A 68 -1.18 -15.84 2.73
CA SER A 68 -1.96 -15.97 3.97
C SER A 68 -1.58 -17.18 4.81
N ARG A 69 -0.80 -18.12 4.29
CA ARG A 69 -0.48 -19.39 4.98
C ARG A 69 1.01 -19.49 5.29
N HIS A 70 1.35 -19.75 6.55
CA HIS A 70 2.70 -20.17 6.94
C HIS A 70 3.14 -21.45 6.24
N LYS A 71 2.22 -22.40 6.08
CA LYS A 71 2.49 -23.64 5.35
C LYS A 71 2.77 -23.32 3.89
N GLY A 72 4.03 -23.51 3.48
CA GLY A 72 4.46 -23.26 2.11
C GLY A 72 4.59 -21.79 1.74
N GLU A 73 4.51 -20.88 2.72
CA GLU A 73 4.71 -19.43 2.51
C GLU A 73 3.82 -18.90 1.39
N SER A 74 2.55 -19.35 1.41
CA SER A 74 1.74 -19.45 0.20
C SER A 74 0.50 -18.57 0.23
N PHE A 75 -0.02 -18.31 -0.98
CA PHE A 75 -1.41 -17.91 -1.12
C PHE A 75 -2.34 -18.98 -0.54
N GLY A 76 -3.40 -18.51 0.12
CA GLY A 76 -4.55 -19.32 0.48
C GLY A 76 -5.61 -19.33 -0.63
N ASP A 77 -6.81 -19.75 -0.24
CA ASP A 77 -7.99 -19.75 -1.09
C ASP A 77 -8.51 -18.31 -1.26
N ASN A 78 -9.42 -18.10 -2.21
CA ASN A 78 -10.04 -16.80 -2.41
C ASN A 78 -10.74 -16.33 -1.12
N TYR A 79 -10.46 -15.10 -0.68
CA TYR A 79 -10.94 -14.48 0.56
C TYR A 79 -10.45 -15.12 1.88
N GLU A 80 -9.44 -16.00 1.83
CA GLU A 80 -8.75 -16.52 3.02
C GLU A 80 -7.60 -15.59 3.41
N LEU A 81 -7.89 -14.66 4.31
CA LEU A 81 -6.97 -13.61 4.76
C LEU A 81 -7.02 -13.48 6.29
N PRO A 82 -6.63 -14.51 7.06
CA PRO A 82 -6.59 -14.42 8.53
C PRO A 82 -5.57 -13.40 8.98
N ASN A 83 -5.84 -12.68 10.07
CA ASN A 83 -4.97 -11.59 10.53
C ASN A 83 -3.79 -12.06 11.38
N LEU A 84 -4.05 -12.85 12.44
CA LEU A 84 -3.04 -13.33 13.40
C LEU A 84 -2.01 -14.28 12.76
N THR A 85 -2.47 -15.08 11.80
CA THR A 85 -1.66 -16.11 11.10
C THR A 85 -1.30 -15.70 9.68
N ALA A 86 -1.48 -14.42 9.33
CA ALA A 86 -1.05 -13.87 8.05
C ALA A 86 0.46 -14.09 7.88
N TYR A 87 0.86 -14.63 6.73
CA TYR A 87 2.29 -14.78 6.43
C TYR A 87 2.88 -13.48 5.94
N CYS A 88 2.33 -12.90 4.87
CA CYS A 88 2.72 -11.61 4.31
C CYS A 88 4.24 -11.37 4.34
N GLU A 89 4.99 -12.26 3.69
CA GLU A 89 6.45 -12.21 3.73
C GLU A 89 6.96 -10.86 3.19
N THR A 90 7.97 -10.26 3.83
CA THR A 90 8.60 -9.02 3.35
C THR A 90 9.12 -9.18 1.90
N CYS A 91 9.70 -10.33 1.55
CA CYS A 91 10.08 -10.63 0.17
C CYS A 91 8.88 -10.65 -0.79
N ALA A 92 7.72 -11.10 -0.34
CA ALA A 92 6.52 -11.17 -1.17
C ALA A 92 5.95 -9.77 -1.39
N ALA A 93 6.03 -8.87 -0.40
CA ALA A 93 5.72 -7.45 -0.57
C ALA A 93 6.64 -6.79 -1.62
N ILE A 94 7.96 -7.02 -1.54
CA ILE A 94 8.92 -6.53 -2.55
C ILE A 94 8.60 -7.11 -3.94
N ALA A 95 8.31 -8.40 -4.04
CA ALA A 95 7.92 -9.04 -5.29
C ALA A 95 6.62 -8.47 -5.87
N ASN A 96 5.65 -8.15 -5.00
CA ASN A 96 4.39 -7.52 -5.40
C ASN A 96 4.61 -6.10 -5.94
N ILE A 97 5.55 -5.34 -5.38
CA ILE A 97 5.96 -4.04 -5.91
C ILE A 97 6.60 -4.17 -7.29
N TYR A 98 7.53 -5.12 -7.46
CA TYR A 98 8.15 -5.39 -8.76
C TYR A 98 7.14 -5.77 -9.84
N TRP A 99 6.15 -6.59 -9.46
CA TRP A 99 5.11 -7.02 -10.36
C TRP A 99 4.20 -5.85 -10.75
N ASN A 100 3.67 -5.10 -9.78
CA ASN A 100 2.80 -3.95 -10.07
C ASN A 100 3.51 -2.83 -10.84
N HIS A 101 4.79 -2.61 -10.61
CA HIS A 101 5.57 -1.70 -11.44
C HIS A 101 5.57 -2.12 -12.92
N ARG A 102 5.78 -3.41 -13.22
CA ARG A 102 5.75 -3.93 -14.60
C ARG A 102 4.37 -3.87 -15.21
N MET A 103 3.33 -4.15 -14.42
CA MET A 103 1.95 -3.99 -14.87
C MET A 103 1.63 -2.53 -15.22
N PHE A 104 2.12 -1.58 -14.41
CA PHE A 104 2.05 -0.15 -14.75
C PHE A 104 2.78 0.15 -16.08
N LEU A 105 4.00 -0.37 -16.28
CA LEU A 105 4.74 -0.14 -17.52
C LEU A 105 4.04 -0.72 -18.77
N LEU A 106 3.34 -1.85 -18.62
CA LEU A 106 2.55 -2.46 -19.69
C LEU A 106 1.30 -1.64 -20.04
N HIS A 107 0.61 -1.12 -19.03
CA HIS A 107 -0.76 -0.62 -19.18
C HIS A 107 -0.93 0.89 -19.07
N GLY A 108 0.03 1.58 -18.46
CA GLY A 108 -0.04 3.01 -18.14
C GLY A 108 -1.21 3.36 -17.22
N ASP A 109 -1.62 2.45 -16.33
CA ASP A 109 -2.78 2.60 -15.44
C ASP A 109 -2.35 2.82 -13.98
N ALA A 110 -2.92 3.85 -13.34
CA ALA A 110 -2.61 4.22 -11.97
C ALA A 110 -3.01 3.15 -10.95
N LYS A 111 -3.97 2.26 -11.27
CA LYS A 111 -4.42 1.22 -10.34
C LYS A 111 -3.29 0.30 -9.86
N TYR A 112 -2.29 0.08 -10.72
CA TYR A 112 -1.11 -0.71 -10.37
C TYR A 112 -0.18 0.06 -9.42
N ILE A 113 -0.08 1.38 -9.60
CA ILE A 113 0.67 2.25 -8.68
C ILE A 113 -0.06 2.39 -7.34
N ASP A 114 -1.40 2.35 -7.30
CA ASP A 114 -2.14 2.34 -6.02
C ASP A 114 -1.83 1.08 -5.19
N VAL A 115 -1.72 -0.08 -5.83
CA VAL A 115 -1.30 -1.33 -5.16
C VAL A 115 0.17 -1.26 -4.73
N LEU A 116 1.04 -0.70 -5.58
CA LEU A 116 2.44 -0.48 -5.28
C LEU A 116 2.61 0.44 -4.06
N GLU A 117 1.93 1.59 -4.04
CA GLU A 117 1.95 2.57 -2.95
C GLU A 117 1.45 1.94 -1.64
N ARG A 118 0.31 1.24 -1.68
CA ARG A 118 -0.23 0.53 -0.51
C ARG A 118 0.77 -0.48 0.04
N THR A 119 1.40 -1.28 -0.82
CA THR A 119 2.40 -2.26 -0.40
C THR A 119 3.66 -1.58 0.15
N LEU A 120 4.16 -0.56 -0.56
CA LEU A 120 5.38 0.17 -0.22
C LEU A 120 5.30 0.83 1.15
N TYR A 121 4.23 1.59 1.42
CA TYR A 121 4.06 2.36 2.65
C TYR A 121 3.50 1.56 3.83
N ASN A 122 3.15 0.28 3.63
CA ASN A 122 2.60 -0.57 4.68
C ASN A 122 3.38 -1.89 4.78
N GLY A 123 2.96 -2.93 4.06
CA GLY A 123 3.49 -4.29 4.21
C GLY A 123 4.97 -4.47 3.84
N MET A 124 5.56 -3.58 3.04
CA MET A 124 6.99 -3.61 2.72
C MET A 124 7.81 -3.00 3.86
N ILE A 125 7.60 -1.71 4.18
CA ILE A 125 8.38 -1.03 5.22
C ILE A 125 8.09 -1.52 6.64
N SER A 126 6.97 -2.20 6.90
CA SER A 126 6.81 -2.94 8.16
C SER A 126 7.90 -4.00 8.34
N GLY A 127 8.42 -4.54 7.24
CA GLY A 127 9.45 -5.56 7.18
C GLY A 127 10.81 -5.17 7.77
N VAL A 128 11.08 -3.87 7.98
CA VAL A 128 12.37 -3.35 8.45
C VAL A 128 12.15 -2.32 9.56
N SER A 129 12.99 -2.33 10.59
CA SER A 129 12.93 -1.33 11.64
C SER A 129 13.27 0.05 11.08
N LEU A 130 12.71 1.12 11.66
CA LEU A 130 13.12 2.52 11.41
C LEU A 130 14.64 2.76 11.52
N ARG A 131 15.36 1.96 12.32
CA ARG A 131 16.83 2.03 12.44
C ARG A 131 17.56 1.26 11.33
N GLY A 132 16.87 0.41 10.57
CA GLY A 132 17.43 -0.42 9.52
C GLY A 132 18.18 -1.67 10.00
N ASP A 133 18.04 -2.05 11.28
CA ASP A 133 18.89 -3.05 11.96
C ASP A 133 18.18 -4.35 12.36
N THR A 134 16.84 -4.40 12.27
CA THR A 134 16.05 -5.60 12.55
C THR A 134 14.89 -5.73 11.58
N PHE A 135 14.47 -6.97 11.33
CA PHE A 135 13.58 -7.31 10.23
C PHE A 135 12.44 -8.23 10.66
N PHE A 136 11.29 -8.09 10.01
CA PHE A 136 10.27 -9.12 9.93
C PHE A 136 10.51 -10.00 8.70
N TYR A 137 10.37 -11.30 8.90
CA TYR A 137 10.18 -12.26 7.81
C TYR A 137 8.70 -12.24 7.41
N ALA A 138 7.82 -12.58 8.36
CA ALA A 138 6.36 -12.52 8.21
C ALA A 138 5.78 -11.23 8.81
N ASN A 139 4.77 -10.64 8.20
CA ASN A 139 4.16 -9.37 8.62
C ASN A 139 2.67 -9.57 8.98
N SER A 140 2.41 -9.93 10.24
CA SER A 140 1.05 -10.18 10.73
C SER A 140 0.21 -8.90 10.83
N LEU A 141 -1.12 -9.01 10.69
CA LEU A 141 -2.07 -7.90 10.88
C LEU A 141 -2.68 -7.87 12.30
N GLU A 142 -2.42 -8.91 13.08
CA GLU A 142 -2.82 -9.03 14.49
C GLU A 142 -1.71 -9.69 15.29
N SER A 143 -1.52 -9.29 16.54
CA SER A 143 -0.65 -9.96 17.49
C SER A 143 -1.37 -10.06 18.83
N ASP A 144 -1.31 -11.23 19.45
CA ASP A 144 -1.75 -11.51 20.82
C ASP A 144 -0.59 -11.43 21.84
N GLY A 145 0.60 -11.04 21.38
CA GLY A 145 1.83 -11.05 22.16
C GLY A 145 2.38 -12.44 22.51
N LYS A 146 1.82 -13.53 21.96
CA LYS A 146 2.18 -14.93 22.30
C LYS A 146 2.49 -15.78 21.08
N TYR A 147 1.77 -15.60 19.97
CA TYR A 147 1.99 -16.35 18.75
C TYR A 147 3.26 -15.86 18.03
N ALA A 148 4.27 -16.72 17.96
CA ALA A 148 5.57 -16.40 17.38
C ALA A 148 5.59 -16.48 15.84
N PHE A 149 4.82 -15.61 15.19
CA PHE A 149 4.61 -15.59 13.74
C PHE A 149 5.90 -15.35 12.93
N ASN A 150 6.90 -14.68 13.51
CA ASN A 150 8.09 -14.27 12.79
C ASN A 150 9.23 -15.30 12.89
N GLN A 151 9.07 -16.48 12.28
CA GLN A 151 10.08 -17.55 12.30
C GLN A 151 10.48 -17.95 13.74
N GLY A 152 9.49 -18.09 14.63
CA GLY A 152 9.72 -18.40 16.05
C GLY A 152 10.01 -17.18 16.93
N ALA A 153 9.86 -15.96 16.41
CA ALA A 153 9.90 -14.73 17.17
C ALA A 153 8.55 -13.99 17.21
N LEU A 154 8.35 -13.17 18.25
CA LEU A 154 7.20 -12.27 18.41
C LEU A 154 7.43 -10.88 17.79
N THR A 155 8.68 -10.52 17.56
CA THR A 155 9.11 -9.19 17.10
C THR A 155 10.17 -9.32 16.02
N ARG A 156 10.59 -8.19 15.44
CA ARG A 156 11.69 -8.14 14.48
C ARG A 156 12.97 -8.76 15.03
N LYS A 157 13.77 -9.36 14.16
CA LYS A 157 15.07 -9.96 14.49
C LYS A 157 16.16 -9.42 13.57
N PRO A 158 17.41 -9.28 14.06
CA PRO A 158 18.50 -8.76 13.25
C PRO A 158 18.83 -9.66 12.06
N TRP A 159 18.59 -10.98 12.18
CA TRP A 159 18.89 -11.95 11.15
C TRP A 159 18.07 -13.24 11.33
N PHE A 160 18.03 -14.07 10.29
CA PHE A 160 17.40 -15.39 10.27
C PHE A 160 18.31 -16.39 9.56
N THR A 161 18.15 -17.69 9.84
CA THR A 161 18.88 -18.75 9.10
C THR A 161 18.59 -18.68 7.61
N CYS A 162 17.31 -18.56 7.22
CA CYS A 162 16.91 -18.16 5.86
C CYS A 162 16.81 -16.63 5.83
N SER A 163 17.85 -15.96 5.31
CA SER A 163 18.00 -14.50 5.37
C SER A 163 17.57 -13.79 4.08
N CYS A 164 16.57 -14.35 3.38
CA CYS A 164 16.01 -13.73 2.18
C CYS A 164 15.48 -12.32 2.47
N CYS A 165 14.73 -12.10 3.55
CA CYS A 165 14.09 -10.82 3.85
C CYS A 165 15.11 -9.69 4.12
N PRO A 166 16.08 -9.81 5.05
CA PRO A 166 17.09 -8.77 5.27
C PRO A 166 17.90 -8.42 4.02
N THR A 167 18.33 -9.43 3.25
CA THR A 167 19.11 -9.22 2.02
C THR A 167 18.27 -8.58 0.91
N ASN A 168 16.99 -8.94 0.81
CA ASN A 168 16.06 -8.37 -0.16
C ASN A 168 15.72 -6.90 0.16
N VAL A 169 15.52 -6.56 1.43
CA VAL A 169 15.35 -5.15 1.87
C VAL A 169 16.57 -4.32 1.48
N THR A 170 17.77 -4.85 1.69
CA THR A 170 19.03 -4.14 1.40
C THR A 170 19.15 -3.74 -0.07
N ARG A 171 18.71 -4.59 -1.01
CA ARG A 171 18.70 -4.24 -2.44
C ARG A 171 17.51 -3.37 -2.85
N PHE A 172 16.38 -3.44 -2.15
CA PHE A 172 15.14 -2.79 -2.55
C PHE A 172 15.10 -1.31 -2.14
N ILE A 173 15.43 -0.99 -0.88
CA ILE A 173 15.30 0.39 -0.36
C ILE A 173 16.05 1.42 -1.24
N PRO A 174 17.30 1.17 -1.68
CA PRO A 174 18.02 2.11 -2.53
C PRO A 174 17.38 2.31 -3.92
N SER A 175 16.56 1.38 -4.41
CA SER A 175 15.92 1.47 -5.73
C SER A 175 14.58 2.20 -5.69
N VAL A 176 14.05 2.57 -4.52
CA VAL A 176 12.73 3.23 -4.39
C VAL A 176 12.58 4.49 -5.26
N PRO A 177 13.60 5.36 -5.43
CA PRO A 177 13.49 6.53 -6.30
C PRO A 177 13.10 6.22 -7.75
N GLU A 178 13.38 5.01 -8.25
CA GLU A 178 13.05 4.59 -9.62
C GLU A 178 11.54 4.48 -9.86
N TYR A 179 10.72 4.36 -8.82
CA TYR A 179 9.26 4.22 -8.93
C TYR A 179 8.51 5.56 -8.95
N ILE A 180 9.20 6.68 -8.73
CA ILE A 180 8.56 7.99 -8.58
C ILE A 180 8.01 8.51 -9.92
N TYR A 181 8.76 8.32 -11.00
CA TYR A 181 8.44 8.86 -12.32
C TYR A 181 8.53 7.78 -13.40
N ALA A 182 7.84 7.98 -14.51
CA ALA A 182 8.07 7.21 -15.72
C ALA A 182 7.94 8.10 -16.96
N LEU A 183 8.63 7.73 -18.04
CA LEU A 183 8.62 8.47 -19.29
C LEU A 183 8.21 7.54 -20.44
N HIS A 184 7.22 7.98 -21.22
CA HIS A 184 6.85 7.31 -22.46
C HIS A 184 6.64 8.36 -23.56
N ASN A 185 7.56 8.43 -24.52
CA ASN A 185 7.59 9.48 -25.55
C ASN A 185 7.59 10.89 -24.91
N ASP A 186 6.52 11.65 -25.09
CA ASP A 186 6.26 12.99 -24.57
C ASP A 186 5.37 13.00 -23.31
N LEU A 187 5.12 11.82 -22.71
CA LEU A 187 4.33 11.66 -21.51
C LEU A 187 5.24 11.44 -20.29
N LEU A 188 5.29 12.42 -19.39
CA LEU A 188 5.92 12.27 -18.07
C LEU A 188 4.86 11.90 -17.04
N PHE A 189 4.99 10.71 -16.46
CA PHE A 189 4.15 10.22 -15.37
C PHE A 189 4.77 10.61 -14.03
N VAL A 190 3.95 11.15 -13.13
CA VAL A 190 4.26 11.33 -11.71
C VAL A 190 3.46 10.29 -10.94
N ASN A 191 4.14 9.21 -10.54
CA ASN A 191 3.54 8.03 -9.92
C ASN A 191 3.51 8.17 -8.40
N LEU A 192 4.64 8.49 -7.75
CA LEU A 192 4.71 8.65 -6.30
C LEU A 192 4.92 10.12 -5.92
N PHE A 193 4.33 10.50 -4.79
CA PHE A 193 4.49 11.82 -4.20
C PHE A 193 5.55 11.78 -3.12
N VAL A 194 6.74 12.27 -3.45
CA VAL A 194 7.92 12.26 -2.57
C VAL A 194 8.70 13.53 -2.83
N ALA A 195 9.10 14.24 -1.77
CA ALA A 195 9.99 15.39 -1.89
C ALA A 195 11.28 14.97 -2.61
N SER A 196 11.49 15.49 -3.82
CA SER A 196 12.51 14.99 -4.74
C SER A 196 12.87 16.02 -5.80
N THR A 197 14.02 15.84 -6.44
CA THR A 197 14.40 16.56 -7.65
C THR A 197 14.97 15.57 -8.65
N THR A 198 14.52 15.64 -9.89
CA THR A 198 14.98 14.76 -10.97
C THR A 198 15.21 15.53 -12.26
N HIS A 199 16.10 15.01 -13.10
CA HIS A 199 16.33 15.52 -14.45
C HIS A 199 15.75 14.52 -15.45
N VAL A 200 14.78 14.95 -16.25
CA VAL A 200 14.14 14.13 -17.28
C VAL A 200 14.63 14.58 -18.65
N HIS A 201 15.04 13.62 -19.48
CA HIS A 201 15.54 13.90 -20.83
C HIS A 201 14.48 13.62 -21.89
N PHE A 202 14.07 14.67 -22.59
CA PHE A 202 13.21 14.59 -23.78
C PHE A 202 14.07 14.76 -25.04
N GLY A 203 14.68 13.67 -25.49
CA GLY A 203 15.62 13.71 -26.63
C GLY A 203 16.85 14.55 -26.31
N LYS A 204 16.97 15.74 -26.91
CA LYS A 204 18.09 16.68 -26.69
C LYS A 204 17.82 17.76 -25.63
N SER A 205 16.60 17.83 -25.11
CA SER A 205 16.22 18.81 -24.08
C SER A 205 16.17 18.13 -22.73
N SER A 206 16.63 18.81 -21.68
CA SER A 206 16.43 18.38 -20.29
C SER A 206 15.43 19.27 -19.58
N ILE A 207 14.68 18.67 -18.65
CA ILE A 207 13.85 19.39 -17.69
C ILE A 207 14.23 18.96 -16.28
N GLU A 208 14.35 19.92 -15.37
CA GLU A 208 14.34 19.64 -13.93
C GLU A 208 12.89 19.61 -13.45
N VAL A 209 12.56 18.61 -12.63
CA VAL A 209 11.27 18.48 -11.95
C VAL A 209 11.53 18.34 -10.46
N THR A 210 10.97 19.26 -9.69
CA THR A 210 11.08 19.28 -8.22
C THR A 210 9.72 19.09 -7.59
N GLN A 211 9.60 18.08 -6.72
CA GLN A 211 8.44 17.91 -5.85
C GLN A 211 8.75 18.46 -4.45
N THR A 212 7.86 19.30 -3.93
CA THR A 212 7.88 19.77 -2.53
C THR A 212 6.59 19.31 -1.87
N THR A 213 6.70 18.45 -0.85
CA THR A 213 5.53 17.90 -0.15
C THR A 213 5.92 17.30 1.21
N ASN A 214 4.96 17.24 2.12
CA ASN A 214 5.04 16.47 3.37
C ASN A 214 4.28 15.12 3.26
N TYR A 215 3.95 14.67 2.05
CA TYR A 215 3.42 13.33 1.82
C TYR A 215 4.34 12.28 2.46
N PRO A 216 3.82 11.27 3.20
CA PRO A 216 2.43 10.84 3.29
C PRO A 216 1.60 11.50 4.42
N TRP A 217 2.14 12.48 5.13
CA TRP A 217 1.46 13.12 6.26
C TRP A 217 0.50 14.23 5.86
N ASP A 218 0.76 14.90 4.74
CA ASP A 218 -0.10 15.91 4.18
C ASP A 218 -0.32 15.69 2.68
N GLY A 219 -1.48 16.14 2.21
CA GLY A 219 -1.92 15.96 0.83
C GLY A 219 -1.61 17.11 -0.11
N LYS A 220 -0.87 18.14 0.34
CA LYS A 220 -0.38 19.21 -0.53
C LYS A 220 0.91 18.78 -1.22
N ILE A 221 0.89 18.79 -2.55
CA ILE A 221 2.04 18.53 -3.41
C ILE A 221 2.23 19.75 -4.32
N GLU A 222 3.44 20.30 -4.33
CA GLU A 222 3.88 21.28 -5.31
C GLU A 222 4.89 20.61 -6.25
N ILE A 223 4.69 20.76 -7.56
CA ILE A 223 5.59 20.23 -8.59
C ILE A 223 6.07 21.39 -9.46
N ARG A 224 7.32 21.80 -9.27
CA ARG A 224 7.98 22.83 -10.07
C ARG A 224 8.66 22.21 -11.29
N ILE A 225 8.54 22.89 -12.43
CA ILE A 225 9.02 22.41 -13.72
C ILE A 225 9.95 23.48 -14.31
N ASP A 226 11.20 23.09 -14.55
CA ASP A 226 12.26 23.98 -15.01
C ASP A 226 12.93 23.40 -16.27
N PRO A 227 12.33 23.59 -17.46
CA PRO A 227 12.93 23.19 -18.71
C PRO A 227 14.05 24.15 -19.13
N GLU A 228 15.12 23.63 -19.74
CA GLU A 228 16.22 24.46 -20.28
C GLU A 228 15.73 25.46 -21.34
N ARG A 229 14.68 25.09 -22.08
CA ARG A 229 13.96 25.91 -23.06
C ARG A 229 12.49 25.56 -23.01
N SER A 230 11.61 26.55 -23.16
CA SER A 230 10.17 26.27 -23.15
C SER A 230 9.79 25.23 -24.20
N MET A 231 9.09 24.18 -23.78
CA MET A 231 8.73 23.05 -24.64
C MET A 231 7.34 22.51 -24.29
N THR A 232 6.71 21.85 -25.26
CA THR A 232 5.38 21.24 -25.09
C THR A 232 5.53 19.76 -24.78
N PHE A 233 4.91 19.31 -23.70
CA PHE A 233 4.77 17.90 -23.35
C PHE A 233 3.58 17.72 -22.39
N ALA A 234 3.18 16.47 -22.17
CA ALA A 234 2.10 16.16 -21.25
C ALA A 234 2.64 15.59 -19.92
N MET A 235 2.13 16.12 -18.82
CA MET A 235 2.32 15.54 -17.50
C MET A 235 1.08 14.75 -17.10
N LYS A 236 1.29 13.51 -16.66
CA LYS A 236 0.27 12.62 -16.10
C LYS A 236 0.48 12.54 -14.60
N ILE A 237 -0.37 13.23 -13.85
CA ILE A 237 -0.34 13.25 -12.39
C ILE A 237 -1.31 12.19 -11.88
N ARG A 238 -0.83 11.22 -11.11
CA ARG A 238 -1.70 10.19 -10.53
C ARG A 238 -2.71 10.83 -9.58
N ILE A 239 -3.97 10.46 -9.68
CA ILE A 239 -4.95 10.70 -8.61
C ILE A 239 -5.18 9.38 -7.88
N PRO A 240 -4.69 9.22 -6.64
CA PRO A 240 -4.74 7.93 -5.95
C PRO A 240 -6.17 7.42 -5.76
N GLY A 241 -6.38 6.11 -5.87
CA GLY A 241 -7.69 5.49 -5.64
C GLY A 241 -8.32 5.87 -4.30
N TRP A 242 -7.54 5.98 -3.22
CA TRP A 242 -8.02 6.35 -1.90
C TRP A 242 -8.61 7.78 -1.88
N ALA A 243 -8.05 8.71 -2.66
CA ALA A 243 -8.56 10.06 -2.81
C ALA A 243 -9.89 10.07 -3.61
N LEU A 244 -10.08 9.07 -4.48
CA LEU A 244 -11.31 8.83 -5.24
C LEU A 244 -12.33 7.95 -4.51
N GLY A 245 -12.13 7.67 -3.22
CA GLY A 245 -13.05 6.88 -2.41
C GLY A 245 -12.92 5.36 -2.58
N LYS A 246 -11.79 4.87 -3.09
CA LYS A 246 -11.51 3.44 -3.28
C LYS A 246 -10.22 3.03 -2.57
N PRO A 247 -10.26 2.22 -1.50
CA PRO A 247 -9.04 1.79 -0.80
C PRO A 247 -8.13 0.94 -1.69
N VAL A 248 -8.70 0.10 -2.56
CA VAL A 248 -8.00 -0.75 -3.52
C VAL A 248 -8.74 -0.74 -4.87
N PRO A 249 -8.10 -1.13 -5.99
CA PRO A 249 -8.74 -1.15 -7.30
C PRO A 249 -9.63 -2.38 -7.53
N SER A 250 -10.40 -2.79 -6.52
CA SER A 250 -11.34 -3.91 -6.54
C SER A 250 -12.45 -3.69 -5.51
N ASP A 251 -13.37 -4.65 -5.39
CA ASP A 251 -14.41 -4.68 -4.34
C ASP A 251 -13.97 -5.44 -3.08
N LEU A 252 -12.69 -5.81 -2.96
CA LEU A 252 -12.16 -6.53 -1.80
C LEU A 252 -12.28 -5.70 -0.51
N TYR A 253 -12.18 -4.38 -0.62
CA TYR A 253 -12.35 -3.44 0.49
C TYR A 253 -13.15 -2.21 0.05
N HIS A 254 -13.96 -1.67 0.96
CA HIS A 254 -14.73 -0.44 0.71
C HIS A 254 -14.72 0.50 1.92
N TYR A 255 -14.86 1.80 1.66
CA TYR A 255 -15.07 2.77 2.74
C TYR A 255 -16.50 2.70 3.26
N LEU A 256 -16.66 2.66 4.59
CA LEU A 256 -17.97 2.65 5.23
C LEU A 256 -18.80 3.89 4.87
N LYS A 257 -18.13 5.04 4.71
CA LYS A 257 -18.71 6.28 4.20
C LYS A 257 -17.78 6.84 3.13
N VAL A 258 -18.27 6.91 1.89
CA VAL A 258 -17.55 7.59 0.82
C VAL A 258 -17.73 9.09 1.00
N LYS A 259 -16.73 9.74 1.60
CA LYS A 259 -16.55 11.17 1.42
C LYS A 259 -15.86 11.33 0.07
N SER A 260 -16.57 11.83 -0.93
CA SER A 260 -15.92 12.25 -2.18
C SER A 260 -15.03 13.44 -1.83
N ASN A 261 -13.76 13.18 -1.58
CA ASN A 261 -12.78 14.23 -1.40
C ASN A 261 -12.40 14.70 -2.79
N GLN A 262 -13.02 15.78 -3.24
CA GLN A 262 -12.60 16.41 -4.49
C GLN A 262 -11.18 16.92 -4.27
N TYR A 263 -10.22 16.26 -4.92
CA TYR A 263 -8.88 16.81 -5.08
C TYR A 263 -8.96 18.11 -5.88
N THR A 264 -7.99 18.99 -5.67
CA THR A 264 -7.83 20.18 -6.51
C THR A 264 -6.50 20.14 -7.22
N LEU A 265 -6.49 20.59 -8.47
CA LEU A 265 -5.31 20.64 -9.32
C LEU A 265 -5.27 22.02 -10.00
N SER A 266 -4.15 22.71 -9.93
CA SER A 266 -3.92 24.00 -10.60
C SER A 266 -2.55 24.04 -11.25
N VAL A 267 -2.38 24.92 -12.24
CA VAL A 267 -1.06 25.33 -12.73
C VAL A 267 -0.94 26.84 -12.63
N ASN A 268 0.10 27.33 -11.95
CA ASN A 268 0.33 28.75 -11.70
C ASN A 268 -0.90 29.45 -11.07
N GLY A 269 -1.55 28.79 -10.12
CA GLY A 269 -2.76 29.28 -9.45
C GLY A 269 -4.07 29.11 -10.23
N GLU A 270 -4.02 28.78 -11.53
CA GLU A 270 -5.22 28.60 -12.35
C GLU A 270 -5.72 27.14 -12.27
N PRO A 271 -6.98 26.89 -11.87
CA PRO A 271 -7.54 25.54 -11.79
C PRO A 271 -7.49 24.79 -13.12
N VAL A 272 -7.09 23.52 -13.08
CA VAL A 272 -7.14 22.61 -14.23
C VAL A 272 -8.30 21.65 -14.05
N GLN A 273 -9.19 21.64 -15.04
CA GLN A 273 -10.13 20.54 -15.21
C GLN A 273 -9.54 19.53 -16.18
N SER A 274 -9.35 18.29 -15.71
CA SER A 274 -8.81 17.18 -16.51
C SER A 274 -9.68 15.95 -16.26
N GLU A 275 -10.17 15.34 -17.33
CA GLU A 275 -10.82 14.04 -17.23
C GLU A 275 -9.77 12.98 -16.86
N LEU A 276 -10.09 12.17 -15.85
CA LEU A 276 -9.21 11.10 -15.43
C LEU A 276 -9.21 9.99 -16.46
N HIS A 277 -8.07 9.76 -17.08
CA HIS A 277 -7.85 8.60 -17.93
C HIS A 277 -6.92 7.61 -17.21
N LYS A 278 -7.44 6.41 -16.90
CA LYS A 278 -6.71 5.38 -16.15
C LYS A 278 -6.09 5.91 -14.84
N GLY A 279 -6.84 6.74 -14.12
CA GLY A 279 -6.46 7.33 -12.84
C GLY A 279 -5.40 8.46 -12.91
N TYR A 280 -5.08 8.97 -14.10
CA TYR A 280 -4.21 10.13 -14.27
C TYR A 280 -4.96 11.37 -14.73
N ALA A 281 -4.74 12.49 -14.05
CA ALA A 281 -5.03 13.82 -14.58
C ALA A 281 -3.92 14.20 -15.57
N THR A 282 -4.29 14.50 -16.82
CA THR A 282 -3.33 14.86 -17.86
C THR A 282 -3.32 16.37 -18.09
N ILE A 283 -2.15 16.98 -17.98
CA ILE A 283 -1.91 18.39 -18.28
C ILE A 283 -0.99 18.48 -19.49
N HIS A 284 -1.53 18.85 -20.65
CA HIS A 284 -0.76 19.02 -21.87
C HIS A 284 -0.67 20.51 -22.21
N ARG A 285 0.52 21.09 -22.07
CA ARG A 285 0.77 22.51 -22.35
C ARG A 285 2.22 22.76 -22.74
N LYS A 286 2.49 24.00 -23.14
CA LYS A 286 3.85 24.54 -23.21
C LYS A 286 4.29 24.92 -21.80
N TRP A 287 5.39 24.33 -21.36
CA TRP A 287 6.00 24.57 -20.06
C TRP A 287 7.15 25.56 -20.19
N SER A 288 7.30 26.45 -19.22
CA SER A 288 8.42 27.38 -19.08
C SER A 288 9.05 27.27 -17.70
N ALA A 289 10.28 27.75 -17.55
CA ALA A 289 10.97 27.72 -16.26
C ALA A 289 10.16 28.44 -15.17
N GLY A 290 10.06 27.82 -14.00
CA GLY A 290 9.25 28.27 -12.88
C GLY A 290 7.75 27.97 -12.97
N ASP A 291 7.27 27.23 -13.98
CA ASP A 291 5.88 26.75 -13.95
C ASP A 291 5.68 25.79 -12.77
N VAL A 292 4.54 25.92 -12.08
CA VAL A 292 4.22 25.14 -10.87
C VAL A 292 2.87 24.47 -11.02
N ILE A 293 2.82 23.17 -10.80
CA ILE A 293 1.58 22.41 -10.57
C ILE A 293 1.36 22.32 -9.06
N GLU A 294 0.16 22.66 -8.60
CA GLU A 294 -0.26 22.40 -7.22
C GLU A 294 -1.36 21.35 -7.22
N LEU A 295 -1.16 20.28 -6.45
CA LEU A 295 -2.14 19.23 -6.19
C LEU A 295 -2.46 19.22 -4.70
N ASN A 296 -3.74 19.22 -4.36
CA ASN A 296 -4.20 19.01 -2.99
C ASN A 296 -5.12 17.79 -2.93
N LEU A 297 -4.73 16.81 -2.12
CA LEU A 297 -5.43 15.55 -1.87
C LEU A 297 -5.93 15.53 -0.42
N PRO A 298 -7.21 15.83 -0.13
CA PRO A 298 -7.69 15.76 1.24
C PRO A 298 -7.52 14.37 1.86
N MET A 299 -6.90 14.31 3.05
CA MET A 299 -6.58 13.06 3.76
C MET A 299 -7.37 12.93 5.09
N PRO A 300 -8.68 12.67 5.06
CA PRO A 300 -9.43 12.36 6.27
C PRO A 300 -9.11 10.93 6.74
N VAL A 301 -9.48 10.63 7.99
CA VAL A 301 -9.51 9.25 8.47
C VAL A 301 -10.65 8.51 7.79
N HIS A 302 -10.31 7.44 7.08
CA HIS A 302 -11.25 6.51 6.49
C HIS A 302 -11.41 5.27 7.37
N ARG A 303 -12.64 4.74 7.38
CA ARG A 303 -12.96 3.43 7.97
C ARG A 303 -13.19 2.45 6.83
N VAL A 304 -12.36 1.42 6.78
CA VAL A 304 -12.39 0.39 5.74
C VAL A 304 -13.14 -0.83 6.26
N GLN A 305 -13.99 -1.40 5.42
CA GLN A 305 -14.61 -2.69 5.63
C GLN A 305 -14.10 -3.68 4.57
N ALA A 306 -13.91 -4.93 4.99
CA ALA A 306 -13.61 -6.02 4.09
C ALA A 306 -14.85 -6.52 3.35
N HIS A 307 -14.63 -7.12 2.18
CA HIS A 307 -15.64 -7.87 1.46
C HIS A 307 -16.22 -8.97 2.37
N ARG A 308 -17.54 -9.17 2.33
CA ARG A 308 -18.29 -10.08 3.23
C ARG A 308 -17.82 -11.54 3.22
N SER A 309 -17.08 -11.96 2.19
CA SER A 309 -16.52 -13.31 2.09
C SER A 309 -15.27 -13.51 2.93
N MET A 310 -14.63 -12.44 3.43
CA MET A 310 -13.48 -12.49 4.32
C MET A 310 -13.94 -12.72 5.75
N LYS A 311 -13.98 -14.00 6.17
CA LYS A 311 -14.58 -14.42 7.44
C LYS A 311 -13.94 -13.77 8.67
N ASP A 312 -12.62 -13.61 8.67
CA ASP A 312 -11.84 -13.07 9.79
C ASP A 312 -12.07 -11.58 10.06
N ASP A 313 -12.64 -10.87 9.08
CA ASP A 313 -12.88 -9.42 9.12
C ASP A 313 -14.37 -9.04 9.12
N ILE A 314 -15.27 -10.03 9.22
CA ILE A 314 -16.69 -9.77 9.38
C ILE A 314 -16.92 -8.99 10.67
N GLY A 315 -17.61 -7.86 10.57
CA GLY A 315 -17.92 -7.03 11.74
C GLY A 315 -16.74 -6.19 12.24
N LYS A 316 -15.60 -6.20 11.54
CA LYS A 316 -14.43 -5.38 11.89
C LYS A 316 -14.28 -4.17 10.96
N ILE A 317 -13.46 -3.23 11.39
CA ILE A 317 -13.01 -2.10 10.57
C ILE A 317 -11.51 -1.88 10.71
N ALA A 318 -10.87 -1.44 9.63
CA ALA A 318 -9.52 -0.89 9.66
C ALA A 318 -9.57 0.63 9.51
N LEU A 319 -8.57 1.33 10.04
CA LEU A 319 -8.39 2.77 9.87
C LEU A 319 -7.29 3.03 8.84
N GLU A 320 -7.52 3.96 7.92
CA GLU A 320 -6.48 4.44 7.02
C GLU A 320 -6.58 5.95 6.79
N ARG A 321 -5.46 6.57 6.44
CA ARG A 321 -5.39 7.99 6.09
C ARG A 321 -4.35 8.18 4.99
N GLY A 322 -4.78 8.72 3.84
CA GLY A 322 -3.93 8.76 2.66
C GLY A 322 -3.47 7.35 2.29
N PRO A 323 -2.18 7.11 2.03
CA PRO A 323 -1.66 5.79 1.70
C PRO A 323 -1.37 4.89 2.93
N ILE A 324 -1.53 5.42 4.15
CA ILE A 324 -1.12 4.75 5.39
C ILE A 324 -2.30 4.02 6.04
N VAL A 325 -2.14 2.72 6.24
CA VAL A 325 -2.97 1.89 7.11
C VAL A 325 -2.49 2.06 8.55
N TYR A 326 -3.43 2.11 9.49
CA TYR A 326 -3.16 2.27 10.91
C TYR A 326 -3.45 0.98 11.70
N CYS A 327 -2.78 0.83 12.83
CA CYS A 327 -3.05 -0.21 13.82
C CYS A 327 -3.08 0.38 15.23
N ALA A 328 -3.79 -0.28 16.14
CA ALA A 328 -3.64 -0.06 17.57
C ALA A 328 -2.53 -0.95 18.11
N GLU A 329 -1.63 -0.41 18.94
CA GLU A 329 -0.56 -1.18 19.62
C GLU A 329 -0.70 -1.05 21.14
N TRP A 330 -0.39 -2.13 21.86
CA TRP A 330 -0.53 -2.26 23.31
C TRP A 330 0.06 -1.08 24.10
N ALA A 331 1.17 -0.52 23.62
CA ALA A 331 1.92 0.55 24.26
C ALA A 331 1.10 1.84 24.42
N ASP A 332 0.16 2.11 23.51
CA ASP A 332 -0.67 3.32 23.55
C ASP A 332 -2.11 3.05 24.02
N ASN A 333 -2.46 1.78 24.26
CA ASN A 333 -3.84 1.34 24.47
C ASN A 333 -4.01 0.46 25.72
N GLY A 334 -3.14 0.65 26.73
CA GLY A 334 -3.29 0.01 28.04
C GLY A 334 -3.13 -1.51 28.04
N GLY A 335 -2.42 -2.08 27.05
CA GLY A 335 -2.12 -3.51 26.99
C GLY A 335 -3.22 -4.41 26.43
N LYS A 336 -4.41 -3.88 26.12
CA LYS A 336 -5.60 -4.66 25.72
C LYS A 336 -6.21 -4.13 24.43
N VAL A 337 -5.49 -4.32 23.33
CA VAL A 337 -5.90 -3.85 22.01
C VAL A 337 -7.04 -4.72 21.46
N LEU A 338 -6.98 -6.03 21.69
CA LEU A 338 -7.96 -6.96 21.12
C LEU A 338 -9.36 -6.78 21.71
N ASP A 339 -9.46 -6.14 22.89
CA ASP A 339 -10.73 -5.80 23.55
C ASP A 339 -11.39 -4.52 22.96
N LEU A 340 -10.73 -3.78 22.07
CA LEU A 340 -11.20 -2.48 21.59
C LEU A 340 -12.28 -2.63 20.50
N VAL A 341 -13.30 -1.79 20.62
CA VAL A 341 -14.44 -1.71 19.71
C VAL A 341 -14.58 -0.28 19.20
N ILE A 342 -14.56 -0.07 17.89
CA ILE A 342 -14.81 1.23 17.27
C ILE A 342 -16.30 1.34 16.89
N PRO A 343 -17.12 2.07 17.67
CA PRO A 343 -18.52 2.26 17.32
C PRO A 343 -18.68 3.22 16.12
N ASP A 344 -19.84 3.18 15.47
CA ASP A 344 -20.14 3.92 14.23
C ASP A 344 -20.06 5.44 14.36
N GLU A 345 -20.35 5.92 15.56
CA GLU A 345 -20.36 7.32 15.96
C GLU A 345 -18.98 7.84 16.39
N ALA A 346 -17.98 6.98 16.59
CA ALA A 346 -16.66 7.41 17.05
C ALA A 346 -16.05 8.48 16.11
N GLN A 347 -15.48 9.52 16.70
CA GLN A 347 -14.84 10.60 15.96
C GLN A 347 -13.34 10.53 16.15
N PHE A 348 -12.63 10.81 15.06
CA PHE A 348 -11.19 10.72 15.02
C PHE A 348 -10.54 12.08 14.80
N LYS A 349 -9.49 12.33 15.58
CA LYS A 349 -8.58 13.46 15.43
C LYS A 349 -7.22 12.92 14.99
N ILE A 350 -6.52 13.76 14.24
CA ILE A 350 -5.17 13.48 13.75
C ILE A 350 -4.22 14.41 14.50
N GLU A 351 -3.12 13.88 14.99
CA GLU A 351 -2.05 14.65 15.62
C GLU A 351 -0.72 14.19 15.03
N HIS A 352 0.12 15.13 14.57
CA HIS A 352 1.49 14.81 14.15
C HIS A 352 2.43 14.89 15.35
N ARG A 353 3.26 13.86 15.52
CA ARG A 353 4.15 13.65 16.68
C ARG A 353 5.58 13.42 16.20
N GLU A 354 6.35 14.50 16.13
CA GLU A 354 7.78 14.49 15.79
C GLU A 354 8.64 13.67 16.76
N ASP A 355 8.21 13.60 18.03
CA ASP A 355 8.90 12.92 19.12
C ASP A 355 8.60 11.41 19.20
N LEU A 356 7.69 10.90 18.37
CA LEU A 356 7.24 9.51 18.39
C LEU A 356 7.67 8.79 17.12
N LEU A 357 8.39 7.67 17.27
CA LEU A 357 8.68 6.70 16.20
C LEU A 357 9.20 7.34 14.89
N GLY A 358 10.08 8.33 15.02
CA GLY A 358 10.71 9.00 13.87
C GLY A 358 9.84 10.04 13.15
N GLY A 359 8.78 10.53 13.80
CA GLY A 359 7.89 11.55 13.24
C GLY A 359 6.70 10.94 12.53
N ILE A 360 5.62 10.67 13.26
CA ILE A 360 4.41 10.04 12.72
C ILE A 360 3.16 10.85 13.00
N SER A 361 2.16 10.74 12.12
CA SER A 361 0.80 11.17 12.44
C SER A 361 0.04 10.04 13.11
N ILE A 362 -0.52 10.28 14.29
CA ILE A 362 -1.38 9.34 15.03
C ILE A 362 -2.86 9.65 14.81
N ILE A 363 -3.72 8.63 15.01
CA ILE A 363 -5.17 8.78 15.02
C ILE A 363 -5.67 8.53 16.44
N GLN A 364 -6.42 9.48 17.00
CA GLN A 364 -7.00 9.38 18.33
C GLN A 364 -8.52 9.52 18.30
N GLY A 365 -9.21 8.80 19.18
CA GLY A 365 -10.66 8.90 19.31
C GLY A 365 -11.19 8.13 20.50
N ASP A 366 -12.40 8.46 20.91
CA ASP A 366 -13.12 7.71 21.94
C ASP A 366 -13.72 6.46 21.33
N VAL A 367 -13.38 5.31 21.91
CA VAL A 367 -13.84 3.99 21.50
C VAL A 367 -14.41 3.26 22.71
N LEU A 368 -14.91 2.05 22.53
CA LEU A 368 -15.39 1.21 23.62
C LEU A 368 -14.44 0.04 23.83
N ASN A 369 -14.54 -0.63 24.98
CA ASN A 369 -14.07 -2.00 25.14
C ASN A 369 -15.24 -2.99 25.02
N GLU A 370 -14.97 -4.29 25.12
CA GLU A 370 -15.99 -5.35 25.09
C GLU A 370 -17.09 -5.23 26.16
N THR A 371 -16.82 -4.51 27.27
CA THR A 371 -17.81 -4.26 28.33
C THR A 371 -18.66 -2.99 28.09
N GLY A 372 -18.44 -2.29 26.98
CA GLY A 372 -19.10 -1.02 26.66
C GLY A 372 -18.54 0.20 27.39
N GLN A 373 -17.40 0.07 28.08
CA GLN A 373 -16.74 1.21 28.73
C GLN A 373 -15.95 2.02 27.72
N THR A 374 -16.04 3.34 27.80
CA THR A 374 -15.24 4.24 26.98
C THR A 374 -13.74 4.08 27.27
N LYS A 375 -12.95 4.00 26.20
CA LYS A 375 -11.49 4.00 26.20
C LYS A 375 -10.99 5.03 25.19
N GLN A 376 -9.80 5.56 25.43
CA GLN A 376 -9.11 6.36 24.42
C GLN A 376 -8.33 5.42 23.50
N LEU A 377 -8.64 5.43 22.20
CA LEU A 377 -7.81 4.80 21.18
C LEU A 377 -6.67 5.75 20.81
N THR A 378 -5.46 5.21 20.70
CA THR A 378 -4.38 5.80 19.91
C THR A 378 -3.91 4.77 18.89
N ALA A 379 -4.10 5.07 17.61
CA ALA A 379 -3.62 4.25 16.51
C ALA A 379 -2.41 4.91 15.83
N ILE A 380 -1.42 4.09 15.50
CA ILE A 380 -0.17 4.47 14.83
C ILE A 380 -0.13 3.87 13.41
N PRO A 381 0.70 4.40 12.50
CA PRO A 381 0.95 3.76 11.21
C PRO A 381 1.35 2.29 11.37
N TYR A 382 0.78 1.40 10.56
CA TYR A 382 1.04 -0.03 10.63
C TYR A 382 2.53 -0.34 10.60
N TYR A 383 3.31 0.31 9.74
CA TYR A 383 4.75 0.04 9.63
C TYR A 383 5.53 0.32 10.94
N ALA A 384 5.02 1.20 11.80
CA ALA A 384 5.71 1.68 13.00
C ALA A 384 5.51 0.77 14.23
N TRP A 385 4.70 -0.29 14.12
CA TRP A 385 4.51 -1.27 15.19
C TRP A 385 5.76 -2.09 15.49
N SER A 386 5.78 -2.78 16.63
CA SER A 386 6.85 -3.67 17.10
C SER A 386 8.21 -2.97 17.31
N HIS A 387 8.17 -1.65 17.53
CA HIS A 387 9.34 -0.84 17.90
C HIS A 387 9.54 -0.71 19.41
N ARG A 388 8.53 -1.10 20.20
CA ARG A 388 8.44 -0.81 21.64
C ARG A 388 8.29 -2.06 22.51
N GLY A 389 8.53 -3.24 21.93
CA GLY A 389 8.43 -4.53 22.61
C GLY A 389 7.33 -5.42 22.05
N ALA A 390 7.24 -6.64 22.57
CA ALA A 390 6.18 -7.59 22.23
C ALA A 390 4.91 -7.29 23.02
N GLY A 391 3.76 -7.37 22.36
CA GLY A 391 2.45 -7.21 22.98
C GLY A 391 1.36 -7.19 21.92
N GLU A 392 0.14 -6.88 22.34
CA GLU A 392 -1.01 -6.88 21.44
C GLU A 392 -0.93 -5.80 20.35
N MET A 393 -1.42 -6.14 19.16
CA MET A 393 -1.58 -5.23 18.03
C MET A 393 -2.75 -5.70 17.17
N ALA A 394 -3.53 -4.76 16.63
CA ALA A 394 -4.56 -5.10 15.63
C ALA A 394 -4.73 -3.98 14.60
N VAL A 395 -4.82 -4.39 13.33
CA VAL A 395 -5.25 -3.55 12.20
C VAL A 395 -6.78 -3.51 12.11
N TRP A 396 -7.41 -4.68 12.26
CA TRP A 396 -8.86 -4.84 12.19
C TRP A 396 -9.44 -4.88 13.61
N LEU A 397 -10.21 -3.86 13.97
CA LEU A 397 -10.85 -3.72 15.27
C LEU A 397 -12.35 -3.97 15.16
N GLU A 398 -12.94 -4.52 16.22
CA GLU A 398 -14.37 -4.82 16.26
C GLU A 398 -15.21 -3.56 16.06
N ARG A 399 -16.30 -3.64 15.30
CA ARG A 399 -17.22 -2.51 15.06
C ARG A 399 -18.36 -2.47 16.06
N LYS A 400 -18.70 -3.62 16.66
CA LYS A 400 -19.78 -3.78 17.64
C LYS A 400 -19.29 -4.66 18.77
N ALA A 401 -19.60 -4.31 20.02
CA ALA A 401 -19.29 -5.18 21.15
C ALA A 401 -20.21 -6.40 21.07
N SER A 402 -19.63 -7.59 21.19
CA SER A 402 -20.35 -8.87 21.24
C SER A 402 -21.37 -8.97 22.40
N SER A 403 -21.21 -8.13 23.42
CA SER A 403 -22.05 -8.05 24.61
C SER A 403 -23.22 -7.05 24.51
N LEU A 404 -23.27 -6.19 23.48
CA LEU A 404 -24.32 -5.19 23.32
C LEU A 404 -25.47 -5.76 22.48
N PRO A 405 -26.74 -5.68 22.94
CA PRO A 405 -27.87 -6.24 22.22
C PRO A 405 -27.97 -5.63 20.82
N THR A 406 -28.16 -6.49 19.81
CA THR A 406 -28.54 -6.07 18.46
C THR A 406 -29.96 -5.54 18.50
N ASN A 407 -30.12 -4.22 18.38
CA ASN A 407 -31.43 -3.62 18.08
C ASN A 407 -31.82 -3.86 16.63
#